data_AF-A0A355V125-F1
#
_entry.id   AF-A0A355V125-F1
#
_cell.length_a   1.000
_cell.length_b   1.000
_cell.length_c   1.000
_cell.angle_alpha   90.00
_cell.angle_beta   90.00
_cell.angle_gamma   90.00
#
_symmetry.space_group_name_H-M   'P 1'
#
loop_
_entity.id
_entity.type
_entity.pdbx_description
1 polymer ?
#
loop_
_entity_poly.entity_id
_entity_poly.type
_entity_poly.pdbx_seq_one_letter_code
_entity_poly.pdbx_strand_id
1 'polypeptide(L)'
;MRKKLALTVAACLTAASALSFAACGDSNKQLGNTEKGDRTDITFLCAPNDTSAPAWEELVAAYNDGQGIADNVYVNYSAKGSLSPADTVFKRSVERAYNVVAICDSQDSFQKLAIERHTKYAPDGYFVDLTPFAEKDEDFKKNTISEDLLNWWRVTRDPDAKQGAGQKKHVIGAGQKLLGVPYGTNAQFNWYNTALFRAQGINIVSIPEEELDVYNTKNSSNLKPHGYAEYKEAPVAGMTKSQNLAGQEVYKVFNDCIGMNWEEQRNILKYFTPEYNSKATTNYGFVSEYWFNYGWSVGGDVMGFNGTDYDFTLFDKNPNYIVTKDNTVINGSTYNAGDIVRYEDRVNGIEKAATKPANIYAINSQYNAAKEYISLQVSSSITVDTSDGVEYKGYGVANPETGSGDNWFNTAQIAMVRGVPDGIPGKLENTNSANFDICVPETYREYEGGSVYYSGGTGYANEYLKVIGETYDGKVYTGDIKVVDGTKIIGNTTTASISQGLVISACSDPNTYQASWDFISWVATDGQKYIAKTKTVAPVAEKTLFSEDYVENPEITQGKNFYAVAKTSLSAGRGDWGYFENGSWVYNWSNDFNNKLRKGTMTIADFCAAHNTSSKNDLNNMYCVIKGIR
;
A
#
# COMPACT_ATOMS: atom_id res chain seq x y z
N MET A 1 16.01 23.57 -60.22
CA MET A 1 17.43 23.97 -60.12
C MET A 1 17.48 25.44 -59.73
N ARG A 2 18.05 25.75 -58.54
CA ARG A 2 18.53 27.07 -58.03
C ARG A 2 17.49 28.21 -57.83
N LYS A 3 17.15 28.54 -56.56
CA LYS A 3 17.72 29.61 -55.65
C LYS A 3 17.21 31.02 -56.04
N LYS A 4 16.83 31.96 -55.16
CA LYS A 4 16.69 32.14 -53.69
C LYS A 4 16.15 33.59 -53.47
N LEU A 5 15.36 33.81 -52.40
CA LEU A 5 15.27 35.00 -51.49
C LEU A 5 15.01 36.42 -52.07
N ALA A 6 14.36 37.42 -51.43
CA ALA A 6 13.79 37.64 -50.09
C ALA A 6 13.01 39.00 -50.05
N LEU A 7 12.29 39.25 -48.94
CA LEU A 7 11.88 40.56 -48.34
C LEU A 7 10.73 41.34 -49.05
N THR A 8 9.67 41.90 -48.44
CA THR A 8 9.49 42.62 -47.15
C THR A 8 7.97 42.89 -46.88
N VAL A 9 7.50 42.78 -45.62
CA VAL A 9 6.54 43.65 -44.82
C VAL A 9 5.15 44.00 -45.43
N ALA A 10 3.98 43.94 -44.78
CA ALA A 10 3.51 44.41 -43.45
C ALA A 10 2.10 43.79 -43.17
N ALA A 11 1.80 43.30 -41.96
CA ALA A 11 1.16 44.02 -40.84
C ALA A 11 -0.40 43.90 -40.78
N CYS A 12 -0.85 43.44 -39.60
CA CYS A 12 -2.17 43.60 -38.98
C CYS A 12 -3.31 42.63 -39.35
N LEU A 13 -3.34 41.48 -38.68
CA LEU A 13 -4.58 40.85 -38.18
C LEU A 13 -4.27 40.23 -36.81
N THR A 14 -4.46 41.05 -35.78
CA THR A 14 -4.38 40.74 -34.35
C THR A 14 -5.65 40.02 -33.89
N ALA A 15 -5.55 38.75 -33.53
CA ALA A 15 -6.34 38.04 -32.51
C ALA A 15 -6.21 36.52 -32.68
N ALA A 16 -5.05 35.96 -32.32
CA ALA A 16 -4.88 34.54 -31.98
C ALA A 16 -3.42 34.31 -31.54
N SER A 17 -3.23 33.39 -30.59
CA SER A 17 -1.96 32.78 -30.19
C SER A 17 -0.88 33.67 -29.55
N ALA A 18 -0.97 33.83 -28.22
CA ALA A 18 0.22 33.78 -27.37
C ALA A 18 0.19 32.40 -26.69
N LEU A 19 0.78 31.38 -27.30
CA LEU A 19 2.13 30.90 -26.95
C LEU A 19 2.29 30.73 -25.44
N SER A 20 1.79 29.60 -24.97
CA SER A 20 2.27 28.86 -23.81
C SER A 20 3.77 28.59 -23.95
N PHE A 21 4.59 29.52 -23.47
CA PHE A 21 5.97 29.23 -23.12
C PHE A 21 5.95 28.68 -21.69
N ALA A 22 6.33 27.40 -21.56
CA ALA A 22 6.80 26.84 -20.31
C ALA A 22 7.93 27.73 -19.79
N ALA A 23 7.66 28.46 -18.70
CA ALA A 23 8.67 29.25 -18.02
C ALA A 23 9.58 28.28 -17.26
N CYS A 24 10.81 28.13 -17.74
CA CYS A 24 11.91 27.59 -16.92
C CYS A 24 12.05 28.48 -15.68
N GLY A 25 11.68 27.96 -14.51
CA GLY A 25 11.64 28.72 -13.25
C GLY A 25 13.01 29.22 -12.80
N ASP A 26 13.08 30.54 -12.61
CA ASP A 26 14.14 31.22 -11.86
C ASP A 26 14.20 30.72 -10.41
N SER A 27 15.42 30.60 -9.88
CA SER A 27 15.71 29.85 -8.65
C SER A 27 15.49 30.61 -7.34
N ASN A 28 14.63 31.63 -7.28
CA ASN A 28 14.31 32.36 -6.04
C ASN A 28 12.88 32.93 -6.10
N LYS A 29 11.86 32.07 -6.18
CA LYS A 29 10.47 32.49 -6.02
C LYS A 29 10.20 32.69 -4.52
N GLN A 30 9.88 33.92 -4.11
CA GLN A 30 9.35 34.15 -2.77
C GLN A 30 8.00 33.43 -2.65
N LEU A 31 7.88 32.55 -1.67
CA LEU A 31 6.65 31.85 -1.33
C LEU A 31 6.18 32.34 0.04
N GLY A 32 5.01 32.96 0.05
CA GLY A 32 4.48 33.72 1.18
C GLY A 32 4.55 35.24 0.95
N ASN A 33 3.79 35.97 1.75
CA ASN A 33 3.70 37.43 1.73
C ASN A 33 4.72 38.09 2.67
N THR A 34 5.32 37.32 3.58
CA THR A 34 6.25 37.80 4.59
C THR A 34 7.69 37.61 4.12
N GLU A 35 8.43 38.73 3.99
CA GLU A 35 9.85 38.69 3.63
C GLU A 35 10.68 37.95 4.69
N LYS A 36 11.80 37.34 4.25
CA LYS A 36 12.70 36.56 5.13
C LYS A 36 13.11 37.31 6.42
N GLY A 37 13.56 38.56 6.31
CA GLY A 37 14.11 39.31 7.45
C GLY A 37 15.35 38.64 8.07
N ASP A 38 15.44 38.65 9.40
CA ASP A 38 16.54 38.07 10.19
C ASP A 38 16.37 36.57 10.50
N ARG A 39 15.35 35.93 9.92
CA ARG A 39 15.05 34.51 10.13
C ARG A 39 16.16 33.61 9.57
N THR A 40 16.33 32.45 10.21
CA THR A 40 17.24 31.41 9.75
C THR A 40 16.79 30.89 8.39
N ASP A 41 17.71 30.89 7.44
CA ASP A 41 17.44 30.48 6.07
C ASP A 41 17.73 28.99 5.89
N ILE A 42 16.74 28.24 5.39
CA ILE A 42 16.93 26.86 4.95
C ILE A 42 16.48 26.68 3.51
N THR A 43 17.21 25.87 2.77
CA THR A 43 16.88 25.47 1.40
C THR A 43 16.20 24.11 1.39
N PHE A 44 15.02 24.05 0.79
CA PHE A 44 14.24 22.83 0.60
C PHE A 44 14.28 22.39 -0.86
N LEU A 45 14.90 21.24 -1.13
CA LEU A 45 14.87 20.59 -2.43
C LEU A 45 13.65 19.67 -2.53
N CYS A 46 12.58 20.19 -3.12
CA CYS A 46 11.34 19.47 -3.37
C CYS A 46 11.34 18.82 -4.77
N ALA A 47 10.58 17.74 -4.94
CA ALA A 47 10.43 17.00 -6.20
C ALA A 47 8.97 16.98 -6.69
N PRO A 48 8.34 18.15 -6.94
CA PRO A 48 6.97 18.20 -7.42
C PRO A 48 6.86 17.77 -8.90
N ASN A 49 5.65 17.43 -9.31
CA ASN A 49 5.23 17.41 -10.71
C ASN A 49 4.17 18.50 -10.94
N ASP A 50 3.69 18.65 -12.18
CA ASP A 50 2.69 19.68 -12.53
C ASP A 50 1.42 19.59 -11.67
N THR A 51 1.02 18.37 -11.29
CA THR A 51 -0.15 18.10 -10.45
C THR A 51 0.05 18.58 -9.00
N SER A 52 1.23 18.33 -8.43
CA SER A 52 1.51 18.55 -7.00
C SER A 52 2.18 19.90 -6.70
N ALA A 53 2.77 20.57 -7.69
CA ALA A 53 3.50 21.82 -7.51
C ALA A 53 2.67 22.92 -6.82
N PRO A 54 1.38 23.16 -7.15
CA PRO A 54 0.59 24.19 -6.48
C PRO A 54 0.43 23.93 -4.97
N ALA A 55 0.22 22.67 -4.57
CA ALA A 55 0.07 22.30 -3.17
C ALA A 55 1.37 22.46 -2.38
N TRP A 56 2.53 22.15 -2.99
CA TRP A 56 3.83 22.39 -2.37
C TRP A 56 4.15 23.88 -2.20
N GLU A 57 3.80 24.70 -3.19
CA GLU A 57 3.97 26.14 -3.08
C GLU A 57 3.08 26.74 -1.98
N GLU A 58 1.83 26.27 -1.88
CA GLU A 58 0.89 26.66 -0.82
C GLU A 58 1.41 26.24 0.56
N LEU A 59 1.92 25.01 0.70
CA LEU A 59 2.51 24.49 1.93
C LEU A 59 3.67 25.37 2.42
N VAL A 60 4.63 25.67 1.53
CA VAL A 60 5.80 26.48 1.90
C VAL A 60 5.40 27.92 2.22
N ALA A 61 4.49 28.50 1.44
CA ALA A 61 3.96 29.84 1.73
C ALA A 61 3.26 29.89 3.10
N ALA A 62 2.45 28.89 3.43
CA ALA A 62 1.77 28.80 4.72
C ALA A 62 2.74 28.67 5.90
N TYR A 63 3.82 27.89 5.75
CA TYR A 63 4.86 27.85 6.77
C TYR A 63 5.56 29.20 6.90
N ASN A 64 6.02 29.80 5.80
CA ASN A 64 6.77 31.06 5.82
C ASN A 64 5.97 32.25 6.36
N ASP A 65 4.66 32.28 6.16
CA ASP A 65 3.75 33.33 6.67
C ASP A 65 3.17 33.01 8.05
N GLY A 66 3.30 31.77 8.51
CA GLY A 66 2.72 31.27 9.76
C GLY A 66 3.80 30.76 10.70
N GLN A 67 3.89 29.44 10.83
CA GLN A 67 4.74 28.77 11.82
C GLN A 67 6.23 29.16 11.71
N GLY A 68 6.75 29.37 10.50
CA GLY A 68 8.12 29.83 10.29
C GLY A 68 8.43 31.21 10.90
N ILE A 69 7.42 32.06 11.15
CA ILE A 69 7.63 33.30 11.92
C ILE A 69 7.89 32.97 13.40
N ALA A 70 7.10 32.05 13.98
CA ALA A 70 7.26 31.62 15.37
C ALA A 70 8.58 30.86 15.59
N ASP A 71 8.97 30.03 14.63
CA ASP A 71 10.20 29.24 14.67
C ASP A 71 11.44 30.07 14.30
N ASN A 72 11.25 31.32 13.83
CA ASN A 72 12.31 32.16 13.27
C ASN A 72 13.04 31.49 12.08
N VAL A 73 12.28 30.84 11.20
CA VAL A 73 12.74 30.10 10.01
C VAL A 73 12.09 30.65 8.74
N TYR A 74 12.85 30.69 7.65
CA TYR A 74 12.36 30.95 6.31
C TYR A 74 12.84 29.86 5.36
N VAL A 75 11.90 29.28 4.60
CA VAL A 75 12.16 28.18 3.66
C VAL A 75 12.28 28.71 2.24
N ASN A 76 13.48 28.58 1.67
CA ASN A 76 13.75 28.78 0.26
C ASN A 76 13.48 27.50 -0.53
N TYR A 77 12.43 27.54 -1.34
CA TYR A 77 11.94 26.40 -2.10
C TYR A 77 12.64 26.23 -3.45
N SER A 78 13.02 24.99 -3.75
CA SER A 78 13.54 24.57 -5.06
C SER A 78 12.77 23.35 -5.57
N ALA A 79 12.01 23.54 -6.65
CA ALA A 79 11.28 22.47 -7.36
C ALA A 79 12.17 21.58 -8.25
N LYS A 80 13.49 21.59 -8.05
CA LYS A 80 14.48 20.90 -8.92
C LYS A 80 14.92 19.54 -8.37
N GLY A 81 14.20 19.02 -7.37
CA GLY A 81 14.50 17.76 -6.73
C GLY A 81 14.09 16.55 -7.56
N SER A 82 14.44 15.38 -7.03
CA SER A 82 14.00 14.08 -7.49
C SER A 82 13.63 13.27 -6.25
N LEU A 83 12.56 12.48 -6.32
CA LEU A 83 12.21 11.53 -5.25
C LEU A 83 13.27 10.42 -5.11
N SER A 84 14.09 10.22 -6.12
CA SER A 84 15.29 9.37 -6.09
C SER A 84 16.53 10.25 -6.31
N PRO A 85 16.96 11.05 -5.32
CA PRO A 85 18.06 11.99 -5.50
C PRO A 85 19.38 11.23 -5.71
N ALA A 86 20.22 11.75 -6.61
CA ALA A 86 21.57 11.23 -6.74
C ALA A 86 22.40 11.52 -5.49
N ASP A 87 23.36 10.64 -5.17
CA ASP A 87 24.28 10.78 -4.04
C ASP A 87 25.03 12.13 -4.00
N THR A 88 25.27 12.76 -5.15
CA THR A 88 25.89 14.08 -5.29
C THR A 88 25.10 15.21 -4.62
N VAL A 89 23.81 15.01 -4.32
CA VAL A 89 23.02 15.93 -3.48
C VAL A 89 23.60 16.02 -2.07
N PHE A 90 24.15 14.91 -1.55
CA PHE A 90 24.69 14.78 -0.19
C PHE A 90 26.23 14.88 -0.13
N LYS A 91 26.88 15.24 -1.24
CA LYS A 91 28.35 15.37 -1.38
C LYS A 91 28.75 16.81 -1.68
N ARG A 92 28.24 17.76 -0.89
CA ARG A 92 28.39 19.19 -1.13
C ARG A 92 29.08 19.89 0.03
N SER A 93 29.70 21.04 -0.25
CA SER A 93 30.10 21.95 0.83
C SER A 93 28.87 22.58 1.47
N VAL A 94 29.01 23.04 2.70
CA VAL A 94 27.93 23.64 3.48
C VAL A 94 27.22 24.77 2.73
N GLU A 95 27.95 25.58 1.95
CA GLU A 95 27.40 26.73 1.21
C GLU A 95 26.54 26.35 0.00
N ARG A 96 26.56 25.07 -0.41
CA ARG A 96 25.83 24.56 -1.59
C ARG A 96 24.89 23.40 -1.28
N ALA A 97 24.92 22.91 -0.04
CA ALA A 97 24.09 21.81 0.40
C ALA A 97 22.64 22.27 0.52
N TYR A 98 21.72 21.37 0.18
CA TYR A 98 20.31 21.57 0.53
C TYR A 98 20.09 21.14 1.97
N ASN A 99 19.35 21.93 2.74
CA ASN A 99 19.10 21.62 4.15
C ASN A 99 18.09 20.46 4.26
N VAL A 100 16.94 20.60 3.60
CA VAL A 100 15.87 19.59 3.56
C VAL A 100 15.74 19.05 2.14
N VAL A 101 15.60 17.72 2.01
CA VAL A 101 15.46 17.04 0.72
C VAL A 101 14.25 16.11 0.75
N ALA A 102 13.38 16.22 -0.25
CA ALA A 102 12.32 15.24 -0.49
C ALA A 102 12.89 13.98 -1.14
N ILE A 103 12.47 12.82 -0.65
CA ILE A 103 12.93 11.51 -1.11
C ILE A 103 11.80 10.48 -0.94
N CYS A 104 11.80 9.43 -1.75
CA CYS A 104 10.92 8.27 -1.55
C CYS A 104 11.70 7.05 -1.06
N ASP A 105 10.96 6.09 -0.52
CA ASP A 105 11.49 4.83 -0.02
C ASP A 105 11.63 3.73 -1.09
N SER A 106 11.58 4.10 -2.37
CA SER A 106 11.79 3.16 -3.46
C SER A 106 13.22 2.61 -3.44
N GLN A 107 13.42 1.55 -4.23
CA GLN A 107 14.72 0.97 -4.50
C GLN A 107 15.74 2.04 -4.89
N ASP A 108 17.00 1.83 -4.47
CA ASP A 108 18.15 2.68 -4.81
C ASP A 108 18.02 4.16 -4.38
N SER A 109 17.03 4.49 -3.55
CA SER A 109 16.78 5.83 -3.01
C SER A 109 17.08 5.88 -1.51
N PHE A 110 16.05 5.96 -0.65
CA PHE A 110 16.27 6.15 0.80
C PHE A 110 17.18 5.10 1.42
N GLN A 111 16.89 3.82 1.25
CA GLN A 111 17.64 2.74 1.93
C GLN A 111 19.12 2.71 1.54
N LYS A 112 19.41 2.92 0.25
CA LYS A 112 20.77 3.02 -0.25
C LYS A 112 21.51 4.19 0.38
N LEU A 113 20.91 5.37 0.32
CA LEU A 113 21.52 6.60 0.81
C LEU A 113 21.67 6.62 2.34
N ALA A 114 20.75 5.97 3.06
CA ALA A 114 20.76 5.84 4.51
C ALA A 114 21.98 5.07 5.04
N ILE A 115 22.53 4.15 4.25
CA ILE A 115 23.71 3.35 4.65
C ILE A 115 25.04 3.89 4.10
N GLU A 116 24.98 4.82 3.14
CA GLU A 116 26.16 5.44 2.52
C GLU A 116 26.77 6.58 3.37
N ARG A 117 28.01 6.96 3.04
CA ARG A 117 28.72 8.11 3.63
C ARG A 117 29.68 8.73 2.64
N HIS A 118 30.08 9.97 2.90
CA HIS A 118 31.19 10.62 2.19
C HIS A 118 32.21 11.16 3.17
N THR A 119 33.46 10.70 3.05
CA THR A 119 34.55 10.97 4.00
C THR A 119 34.79 12.45 4.30
N LYS A 120 34.54 13.34 3.32
CA LYS A 120 34.76 14.79 3.47
C LYS A 120 33.53 15.58 3.93
N TYR A 121 32.33 15.19 3.49
CA TYR A 121 31.14 16.05 3.58
C TYR A 121 30.07 15.48 4.51
N ALA A 122 30.11 14.17 4.74
CA ALA A 122 29.10 13.42 5.47
C ALA A 122 29.75 12.14 6.04
N PRO A 123 30.77 12.27 6.92
CA PRO A 123 31.59 11.13 7.37
C PRO A 123 30.76 10.09 8.16
N ASP A 124 29.72 10.54 8.86
CA ASP A 124 28.90 9.68 9.72
C ASP A 124 27.62 9.15 9.02
N GLY A 125 27.37 9.57 7.78
CA GLY A 125 26.20 9.19 6.98
C GLY A 125 25.62 10.40 6.23
N TYR A 126 24.86 10.19 5.16
CA TYR A 126 24.26 11.30 4.39
C TYR A 126 23.12 12.02 5.11
N PHE A 127 22.48 11.39 6.09
CA PHE A 127 21.33 11.93 6.79
C PHE A 127 21.65 12.21 8.25
N VAL A 128 21.08 13.30 8.79
CA VAL A 128 21.13 13.62 10.21
C VAL A 128 20.24 12.63 10.98
N ASP A 129 20.69 12.21 12.16
CA ASP A 129 19.88 11.46 13.12
C ASP A 129 18.83 12.39 13.73
N LEU A 130 17.57 12.21 13.33
CA LEU A 130 16.42 13.03 13.74
C LEU A 130 15.84 12.60 15.10
N THR A 131 16.27 11.45 15.64
CA THR A 131 15.74 10.90 16.90
C THR A 131 15.79 11.91 18.05
N PRO A 132 16.91 12.61 18.31
CA PRO A 132 16.99 13.55 19.43
C PRO A 132 16.11 14.79 19.26
N PHE A 133 15.72 15.13 18.02
CA PHE A 133 14.81 16.24 17.75
C PHE A 133 13.36 15.78 17.98
N ALA A 134 12.98 14.64 17.40
CA ALA A 134 11.67 14.02 17.61
C ALA A 134 11.34 13.75 19.08
N GLU A 135 12.32 13.32 19.88
CA GLU A 135 12.15 13.07 21.32
C GLU A 135 11.96 14.34 22.15
N LYS A 136 12.35 15.52 21.65
CA LYS A 136 12.22 16.81 22.35
C LYS A 136 11.02 17.64 21.87
N ASP A 137 10.56 17.39 20.66
CA ASP A 137 9.48 18.12 20.03
C ASP A 137 8.11 17.61 20.49
N GLU A 138 7.45 18.36 21.37
CA GLU A 138 6.14 18.02 21.91
C GLU A 138 5.01 18.13 20.88
N ASP A 139 5.19 18.91 19.81
CA ASP A 139 4.19 19.02 18.75
C ASP A 139 4.33 17.86 17.77
N PHE A 140 5.56 17.48 17.42
CA PHE A 140 5.80 16.26 16.66
C PHE A 140 5.23 15.04 17.39
N LYS A 141 5.39 14.90 18.71
CA LYS A 141 4.80 13.76 19.47
C LYS A 141 3.27 13.67 19.40
N LYS A 142 2.57 14.75 18.99
CA LYS A 142 1.11 14.76 18.79
C LYS A 142 0.69 14.38 17.37
N ASN A 143 1.65 14.17 16.46
CA ASN A 143 1.37 13.66 15.13
C ASN A 143 0.63 12.32 15.23
N THR A 144 -0.12 11.97 14.19
CA THR A 144 -0.86 10.71 14.12
C THR A 144 -0.42 9.87 12.93
N ILE A 145 0.86 9.94 12.58
CA ILE A 145 1.51 9.05 11.63
C ILE A 145 1.65 7.68 12.31
N SER A 146 1.34 6.60 11.60
CA SER A 146 1.50 5.26 12.17
C SER A 146 2.97 4.97 12.48
N GLU A 147 3.23 4.35 13.64
CA GLU A 147 4.59 3.97 14.04
C GLU A 147 5.22 2.99 13.04
N ASP A 148 4.41 2.10 12.46
CA ASP A 148 4.85 1.18 11.41
C ASP A 148 5.40 1.92 10.19
N LEU A 149 4.75 3.00 9.75
CA LEU A 149 5.24 3.82 8.66
C LEU A 149 6.49 4.62 9.07
N LEU A 150 6.54 5.17 10.28
CA LEU A 150 7.75 5.85 10.80
C LEU A 150 8.95 4.89 10.85
N ASN A 151 8.75 3.64 11.23
CA ASN A 151 9.80 2.63 11.33
C ASN A 151 10.51 2.36 10.00
N TRP A 152 9.88 2.62 8.86
CA TRP A 152 10.52 2.50 7.55
C TRP A 152 11.65 3.51 7.33
N TRP A 153 11.57 4.64 8.03
CA TRP A 153 12.51 5.74 7.96
C TRP A 153 13.58 5.65 9.05
N ARG A 154 13.62 4.52 9.78
CA ARG A 154 14.59 4.27 10.84
C ARG A 154 15.69 3.32 10.38
N VAL A 155 16.94 3.75 10.47
CA VAL A 155 18.12 2.95 10.08
C VAL A 155 19.29 3.22 11.02
N THR A 156 19.89 2.16 11.55
CA THR A 156 21.17 2.23 12.28
C THR A 156 22.25 1.53 11.47
N ARG A 157 23.32 2.26 11.18
CA ARG A 157 24.47 1.74 10.45
C ARG A 157 25.41 0.98 11.39
N ASP A 158 25.64 -0.29 11.11
CA ASP A 158 26.79 -1.03 11.65
C ASP A 158 28.05 -0.80 10.79
N PRO A 159 29.16 -0.27 11.33
CA PRO A 159 30.41 -0.07 10.59
C PRO A 159 31.09 -1.36 10.15
N ASP A 160 30.75 -2.50 10.76
CA ASP A 160 31.24 -3.83 10.41
C ASP A 160 30.30 -4.57 9.44
N ALA A 161 29.23 -3.93 8.93
CA ALA A 161 28.24 -4.60 8.08
C ALA A 161 28.85 -5.18 6.79
N LYS A 162 28.47 -6.41 6.43
CA LYS A 162 28.98 -7.14 5.25
C LYS A 162 27.92 -8.01 4.60
N GLN A 163 28.10 -8.32 3.32
CA GLN A 163 27.28 -9.30 2.60
C GLN A 163 27.58 -10.73 3.05
N GLY A 164 26.60 -11.61 2.93
CA GLY A 164 26.70 -13.03 3.25
C GLY A 164 25.93 -13.44 4.51
N ALA A 165 25.69 -14.74 4.62
CA ALA A 165 25.04 -15.38 5.76
C ALA A 165 25.86 -15.21 7.06
N GLY A 166 25.16 -15.00 8.17
CA GLY A 166 25.69 -14.84 9.52
C GLY A 166 26.54 -13.59 9.72
N GLN A 167 26.61 -12.71 8.72
CA GLN A 167 27.37 -11.47 8.83
C GLN A 167 26.57 -10.40 9.56
N LYS A 168 27.30 -9.46 10.20
CA LYS A 168 26.69 -8.23 10.70
C LYS A 168 26.08 -7.44 9.54
N LYS A 169 24.96 -6.78 9.82
CA LYS A 169 24.16 -6.02 8.85
C LYS A 169 23.81 -4.66 9.44
N HIS A 170 23.51 -3.68 8.58
CA HIS A 170 22.79 -2.50 9.01
C HIS A 170 21.38 -2.91 9.47
N VAL A 171 20.78 -2.21 10.43
CA VAL A 171 19.46 -2.56 10.96
C VAL A 171 18.47 -1.48 10.55
N ILE A 172 17.35 -1.89 9.97
CA ILE A 172 16.22 -1.04 9.58
C ILE A 172 15.04 -1.38 10.50
N GLY A 173 14.20 -0.38 10.81
CA GLY A 173 12.92 -0.60 11.47
C GLY A 173 12.88 -0.13 12.92
N ALA A 174 11.99 -0.75 13.70
CA ALA A 174 11.73 -0.37 15.08
C ALA A 174 13.00 -0.30 15.94
N GLY A 175 13.07 0.73 16.79
CA GLY A 175 14.19 0.98 17.70
C GLY A 175 15.48 1.49 17.04
N GLN A 176 15.47 1.75 15.72
CA GLN A 176 16.62 2.33 15.01
C GLN A 176 16.51 3.86 14.92
N LYS A 177 17.61 4.51 14.52
CA LYS A 177 17.67 5.98 14.39
C LYS A 177 16.73 6.49 13.31
N LEU A 178 15.90 7.48 13.62
CA LEU A 178 15.03 8.15 12.64
C LEU A 178 15.91 9.00 11.70
N LEU A 179 15.91 8.71 10.40
CA LEU A 179 16.71 9.44 9.40
C LEU A 179 15.85 10.28 8.44
N GLY A 180 14.54 10.07 8.45
CA GLY A 180 13.58 10.87 7.70
C GLY A 180 12.19 10.79 8.31
N VAL A 181 11.30 11.66 7.86
CA VAL A 181 9.90 11.70 8.31
C VAL A 181 8.99 11.55 7.10
N PRO A 182 8.11 10.55 7.06
CA PRO A 182 7.15 10.39 5.97
C PRO A 182 6.17 11.56 5.96
N TYR A 183 5.79 12.02 4.78
CA TYR A 183 4.69 12.96 4.60
C TYR A 183 3.56 12.40 3.76
N GLY A 184 3.82 11.40 2.92
CA GLY A 184 2.85 10.89 1.96
C GLY A 184 3.03 9.42 1.62
N THR A 185 1.96 8.77 1.18
CA THR A 185 1.96 7.39 0.67
C THR A 185 1.22 7.26 -0.64
N ASN A 186 1.67 6.36 -1.50
CA ASN A 186 1.01 5.98 -2.74
C ASN A 186 0.48 4.54 -2.62
N ALA A 187 -0.36 4.32 -1.60
CA ALA A 187 -0.80 3.00 -1.17
C ALA A 187 -1.81 2.37 -2.15
N GLN A 188 -1.74 1.04 -2.30
CA GLN A 188 -2.59 0.31 -3.23
C GLN A 188 -4.01 0.13 -2.69
N PHE A 189 -5.00 0.39 -3.56
CA PHE A 189 -6.43 0.12 -3.38
C PHE A 189 -7.02 -0.54 -4.63
N ASN A 190 -8.31 -0.88 -4.63
CA ASN A 190 -9.01 -1.38 -5.82
C ASN A 190 -9.94 -0.32 -6.41
N TRP A 191 -9.84 -0.09 -7.71
CA TRP A 191 -10.93 0.50 -8.49
C TRP A 191 -11.95 -0.59 -8.83
N TYR A 192 -13.23 -0.27 -8.76
CA TYR A 192 -14.31 -1.11 -9.25
C TYR A 192 -15.32 -0.32 -10.08
N ASN A 193 -15.97 -1.00 -11.04
CA ASN A 193 -16.95 -0.40 -11.92
C ASN A 193 -18.36 -0.60 -11.37
N THR A 194 -18.91 0.46 -10.76
CA THR A 194 -20.24 0.47 -10.12
C THR A 194 -21.36 0.10 -11.09
N ALA A 195 -21.26 0.47 -12.37
CA ALA A 195 -22.28 0.13 -13.37
C ALA A 195 -22.29 -1.37 -13.68
N LEU A 196 -21.10 -1.99 -13.80
CA LEU A 196 -20.99 -3.44 -13.97
C LEU A 196 -21.51 -4.20 -12.74
N PHE A 197 -21.20 -3.74 -11.53
CA PHE A 197 -21.72 -4.34 -10.29
C PHE A 197 -23.25 -4.27 -10.22
N ARG A 198 -23.82 -3.10 -10.47
CA ARG A 198 -25.28 -2.91 -10.49
C ARG A 198 -25.96 -3.75 -11.57
N ALA A 199 -25.33 -3.94 -12.74
CA ALA A 199 -25.86 -4.79 -13.80
C ALA A 199 -25.96 -6.27 -13.39
N GLN A 200 -25.16 -6.72 -12.42
CA GLN A 200 -25.26 -8.06 -11.82
C GLN A 200 -26.27 -8.14 -10.67
N GLY A 201 -27.01 -7.05 -10.41
CA GLY A 201 -27.99 -6.95 -9.32
C GLY A 201 -27.34 -6.87 -7.93
N ILE A 202 -26.12 -6.32 -7.86
CA ILE A 202 -25.39 -6.11 -6.61
C ILE A 202 -25.76 -4.75 -6.02
N ASN A 203 -26.22 -4.76 -4.76
CA ASN A 203 -26.43 -3.56 -3.97
C ASN A 203 -25.08 -3.09 -3.42
N ILE A 204 -24.76 -1.81 -3.56
CA ILE A 204 -23.50 -1.23 -3.11
C ILE A 204 -23.78 -0.39 -1.86
N VAL A 205 -22.97 -0.57 -0.82
CA VAL A 205 -22.94 0.26 0.39
C VAL A 205 -21.50 0.66 0.70
N SER A 206 -21.33 1.74 1.45
CA SER A 206 -20.02 2.26 1.85
C SER A 206 -20.04 2.56 3.34
N ILE A 207 -19.94 1.51 4.16
CA ILE A 207 -20.05 1.60 5.62
C ILE A 207 -18.79 1.00 6.26
N PRO A 208 -17.94 1.80 6.91
CA PRO A 208 -16.78 1.29 7.66
C PRO A 208 -17.18 0.20 8.65
N GLU A 209 -16.30 -0.81 8.84
CA GLU A 209 -16.62 -1.95 9.71
C GLU A 209 -16.87 -1.51 11.15
N GLU A 210 -16.09 -0.55 11.63
CA GLU A 210 -16.20 0.10 12.94
C GLU A 210 -17.52 0.87 13.15
N GLU A 211 -18.21 1.23 12.06
CA GLU A 211 -19.48 1.95 12.09
C GLU A 211 -20.70 1.04 11.88
N LEU A 212 -20.50 -0.23 11.52
CA LEU A 212 -21.58 -1.15 11.16
C LEU A 212 -22.63 -1.29 12.26
N ASP A 213 -22.23 -1.44 13.53
CA ASP A 213 -23.18 -1.62 14.64
C ASP A 213 -24.06 -0.37 14.85
N VAL A 214 -23.44 0.81 14.74
CA VAL A 214 -24.13 2.11 14.83
C VAL A 214 -25.09 2.27 13.65
N TYR A 215 -24.63 1.96 12.43
CA TYR A 215 -25.44 2.00 11.23
C TYR A 215 -26.64 1.05 11.32
N ASN A 216 -26.40 -0.20 11.74
CA ASN A 216 -27.44 -1.23 11.89
C ASN A 216 -28.51 -0.82 12.90
N THR A 217 -28.10 -0.31 14.04
CA THR A 217 -29.02 0.19 15.07
C THR A 217 -29.85 1.36 14.54
N LYS A 218 -29.22 2.35 13.90
CA LYS A 218 -29.88 3.56 13.41
C LYS A 218 -30.86 3.29 12.27
N ASN A 219 -30.52 2.37 11.36
CA ASN A 219 -31.29 2.11 10.15
C ASN A 219 -32.18 0.86 10.24
N SER A 220 -32.23 0.20 11.41
CA SER A 220 -32.88 -1.11 11.56
C SER A 220 -32.40 -2.11 10.50
N SER A 221 -31.11 -2.08 10.19
CA SER A 221 -30.45 -2.97 9.23
C SER A 221 -29.71 -4.11 9.93
N ASN A 222 -29.30 -5.11 9.16
CA ASN A 222 -28.56 -6.29 9.63
C ASN A 222 -27.38 -6.61 8.71
N LEU A 223 -26.62 -5.58 8.31
CA LEU A 223 -25.38 -5.77 7.55
C LEU A 223 -24.34 -6.48 8.42
N LYS A 224 -23.64 -7.43 7.83
CA LYS A 224 -22.54 -8.18 8.44
C LYS A 224 -21.18 -7.67 7.93
N PRO A 225 -20.08 -7.87 8.66
CA PRO A 225 -18.75 -7.33 8.34
C PRO A 225 -18.04 -8.09 7.20
N HIS A 226 -18.68 -8.09 6.03
CA HIS A 226 -18.21 -8.70 4.79
C HIS A 226 -17.92 -7.63 3.74
N GLY A 227 -16.93 -7.86 2.89
CA GLY A 227 -16.73 -7.04 1.68
C GLY A 227 -17.77 -7.40 0.61
N TYR A 228 -18.11 -8.67 0.48
CA TYR A 228 -19.25 -9.14 -0.32
C TYR A 228 -20.04 -10.22 0.41
N ALA A 229 -21.37 -10.14 0.42
CA ALA A 229 -22.22 -11.16 1.02
C ALA A 229 -23.57 -11.29 0.33
N GLU A 230 -24.17 -12.47 0.48
CA GLU A 230 -25.51 -12.77 -0.02
C GLU A 230 -26.46 -13.02 1.16
N TYR A 231 -27.63 -12.39 1.15
CA TYR A 231 -28.60 -12.48 2.23
C TYR A 231 -29.92 -13.05 1.74
N LYS A 232 -30.55 -13.87 2.57
CA LYS A 232 -31.90 -14.39 2.34
C LYS A 232 -32.97 -13.28 2.45
N GLU A 233 -32.85 -12.49 3.51
CA GLU A 233 -33.71 -11.36 3.83
C GLU A 233 -32.98 -10.04 3.58
N ALA A 234 -33.72 -8.95 3.34
CA ALA A 234 -33.11 -7.67 3.02
C ALA A 234 -32.32 -7.17 4.24
N PRO A 235 -30.99 -7.01 4.16
CA PRO A 235 -30.24 -6.49 5.29
C PRO A 235 -30.49 -5.00 5.46
N VAL A 236 -30.83 -4.27 4.40
CA VAL A 236 -31.25 -2.86 4.43
C VAL A 236 -32.55 -2.72 3.63
N ALA A 237 -33.49 -1.93 4.17
CA ALA A 237 -34.76 -1.68 3.50
C ALA A 237 -34.57 -1.05 2.11
N GLY A 238 -35.34 -1.52 1.13
CA GLY A 238 -35.30 -1.02 -0.25
C GLY A 238 -34.27 -1.65 -1.18
N MET A 239 -33.39 -2.53 -0.66
CA MET A 239 -32.50 -3.33 -1.50
C MET A 239 -33.29 -4.25 -2.43
N THR A 240 -32.69 -4.58 -3.58
CA THR A 240 -33.31 -5.45 -4.58
C THR A 240 -32.70 -6.85 -4.54
N LYS A 241 -33.56 -7.87 -4.74
CA LYS A 241 -33.11 -9.26 -4.93
C LYS A 241 -32.63 -9.48 -6.36
N SER A 242 -31.70 -10.42 -6.53
CA SER A 242 -31.34 -10.99 -7.82
C SER A 242 -30.87 -12.43 -7.66
N GLN A 243 -30.88 -13.20 -8.76
CA GLN A 243 -30.38 -14.57 -8.76
C GLN A 243 -28.88 -14.63 -8.50
N ASN A 244 -28.45 -15.42 -7.52
CA ASN A 244 -27.03 -15.74 -7.33
C ASN A 244 -26.52 -16.78 -8.34
N LEU A 245 -25.24 -17.12 -8.26
CA LEU A 245 -24.60 -18.10 -9.16
C LEU A 245 -25.17 -19.53 -8.98
N ALA A 246 -25.82 -19.82 -7.85
CA ALA A 246 -26.53 -21.06 -7.61
C ALA A 246 -28.02 -21.00 -8.07
N GLY A 247 -28.47 -19.89 -8.65
CA GLY A 247 -29.83 -19.69 -9.14
C GLY A 247 -30.86 -19.33 -8.06
N GLN A 248 -30.42 -18.97 -6.85
CA GLN A 248 -31.29 -18.59 -5.73
C GLN A 248 -31.56 -17.07 -5.73
N GLU A 249 -32.77 -16.65 -5.38
CA GLU A 249 -33.12 -15.25 -5.20
C GLU A 249 -32.59 -14.71 -3.85
N VAL A 250 -31.56 -13.87 -3.90
CA VAL A 250 -30.87 -13.32 -2.71
C VAL A 250 -30.67 -11.81 -2.83
N TYR A 251 -30.36 -11.15 -1.73
CA TYR A 251 -29.81 -9.80 -1.74
C TYR A 251 -28.28 -9.89 -1.78
N LYS A 252 -27.70 -9.54 -2.93
CA LYS A 252 -26.25 -9.42 -3.07
C LYS A 252 -25.83 -8.05 -2.58
N VAL A 253 -24.87 -7.99 -1.65
CA VAL A 253 -24.41 -6.73 -1.06
C VAL A 253 -22.90 -6.67 -1.14
N PHE A 254 -22.38 -5.59 -1.72
CA PHE A 254 -20.97 -5.24 -1.75
C PHE A 254 -20.75 -4.02 -0.84
N ASN A 255 -19.92 -4.17 0.18
CA ASN A 255 -19.49 -3.07 1.04
C ASN A 255 -18.06 -2.67 0.69
N ASP A 256 -17.90 -1.55 0.01
CA ASP A 256 -16.61 -1.11 -0.53
C ASP A 256 -15.62 -0.62 0.56
N CYS A 257 -16.08 -0.46 1.80
CA CYS A 257 -15.25 -0.12 2.97
C CYS A 257 -14.68 -1.33 3.70
N ILE A 258 -15.04 -2.57 3.33
CA ILE A 258 -14.60 -3.80 4.01
C ILE A 258 -13.87 -4.72 3.04
N GLY A 259 -12.69 -5.19 3.44
CA GLY A 259 -11.85 -6.06 2.62
C GLY A 259 -12.52 -7.40 2.41
N MET A 260 -12.72 -7.79 1.14
CA MET A 260 -13.26 -9.11 0.82
C MET A 260 -12.29 -10.20 1.28
N ASN A 261 -12.83 -11.25 1.90
CA ASN A 261 -12.05 -12.46 2.13
C ASN A 261 -11.81 -13.19 0.79
N TRP A 262 -10.96 -14.23 0.79
CA TRP A 262 -10.58 -14.90 -0.45
C TRP A 262 -11.78 -15.58 -1.15
N GLU A 263 -12.68 -16.20 -0.36
CA GLU A 263 -13.93 -16.81 -0.83
C GLU A 263 -14.86 -15.77 -1.48
N GLU A 264 -15.04 -14.64 -0.82
CA GLU A 264 -15.84 -13.52 -1.30
C GLU A 264 -15.29 -12.96 -2.61
N GLN A 265 -13.97 -12.72 -2.64
CA GLN A 265 -13.29 -12.23 -3.83
C GLN A 265 -13.50 -13.20 -5.00
N ARG A 266 -13.13 -14.47 -4.87
CA ARG A 266 -13.25 -15.38 -6.02
C ARG A 266 -14.71 -15.58 -6.46
N ASN A 267 -15.66 -15.58 -5.53
CA ASN A 267 -17.08 -15.65 -5.87
C ASN A 267 -17.58 -14.41 -6.61
N ILE A 268 -17.27 -13.20 -6.14
CA ILE A 268 -17.74 -11.98 -6.81
C ILE A 268 -17.15 -11.88 -8.23
N LEU A 269 -15.90 -12.30 -8.42
CA LEU A 269 -15.26 -12.28 -9.73
C LEU A 269 -15.93 -13.23 -10.74
N LYS A 270 -16.54 -14.34 -10.30
CA LYS A 270 -17.32 -15.23 -11.19
C LYS A 270 -18.49 -14.51 -11.88
N TYR A 271 -19.11 -13.52 -11.25
CA TYR A 271 -20.17 -12.73 -11.89
C TYR A 271 -19.69 -11.97 -13.13
N PHE A 272 -18.39 -11.72 -13.23
CA PHE A 272 -17.75 -10.96 -14.29
C PHE A 272 -16.90 -11.83 -15.23
N THR A 273 -17.06 -13.14 -15.15
CA THR A 273 -16.31 -14.10 -15.98
C THR A 273 -17.28 -14.99 -16.76
N PRO A 274 -17.28 -14.93 -18.11
CA PRO A 274 -18.24 -15.67 -18.95
C PRO A 274 -18.28 -17.18 -18.73
N GLU A 275 -17.15 -17.79 -18.31
CA GLU A 275 -17.07 -19.22 -17.97
C GLU A 275 -18.04 -19.61 -16.84
N TYR A 276 -18.27 -18.73 -15.88
CA TYR A 276 -19.12 -18.99 -14.70
C TYR A 276 -20.46 -18.26 -14.76
N ASN A 277 -20.54 -17.16 -15.49
CA ASN A 277 -21.76 -16.38 -15.67
C ASN A 277 -21.91 -16.00 -17.15
N SER A 278 -22.79 -16.69 -17.86
CA SER A 278 -23.07 -16.41 -19.28
C SER A 278 -23.67 -15.02 -19.53
N LYS A 279 -24.10 -14.30 -18.48
CA LYS A 279 -24.55 -12.90 -18.54
C LYS A 279 -23.43 -11.88 -18.31
N ALA A 280 -22.21 -12.32 -18.03
CA ALA A 280 -21.08 -11.41 -17.88
C ALA A 280 -20.78 -10.70 -19.21
N THR A 281 -20.65 -9.37 -19.16
CA THR A 281 -20.26 -8.54 -20.33
C THR A 281 -18.78 -8.22 -20.36
N THR A 282 -18.05 -8.59 -19.31
CA THR A 282 -16.60 -8.47 -19.15
C THR A 282 -15.90 -9.75 -19.57
N ASN A 283 -14.58 -9.68 -19.76
CA ASN A 283 -13.74 -10.85 -20.02
C ASN A 283 -13.31 -11.53 -18.71
N TYR A 284 -13.00 -10.73 -17.69
CA TYR A 284 -12.54 -11.17 -16.37
C TYR A 284 -13.06 -10.22 -15.28
N GLY A 285 -13.08 -10.68 -14.03
CA GLY A 285 -13.46 -9.83 -12.91
C GLY A 285 -12.36 -8.88 -12.46
N PHE A 286 -11.09 -9.29 -12.54
CA PHE A 286 -10.00 -8.54 -11.92
C PHE A 286 -8.68 -8.60 -12.70
N VAL A 287 -7.87 -7.56 -12.54
CA VAL A 287 -6.46 -7.51 -12.98
C VAL A 287 -5.60 -6.94 -11.86
N SER A 288 -4.57 -7.69 -11.48
CA SER A 288 -3.53 -7.25 -10.55
C SER A 288 -2.25 -8.05 -10.79
N GLU A 289 -1.10 -7.39 -10.62
CA GLU A 289 0.22 -8.03 -10.53
C GLU A 289 0.62 -8.30 -9.07
N TYR A 290 -0.09 -7.68 -8.13
CA TYR A 290 0.35 -7.55 -6.76
C TYR A 290 -0.35 -8.57 -5.86
N TRP A 291 0.44 -9.52 -5.35
CA TRP A 291 0.04 -10.58 -4.43
C TRP A 291 0.03 -10.15 -2.96
N PHE A 292 0.59 -8.97 -2.65
CA PHE A 292 0.89 -8.51 -1.30
C PHE A 292 -0.30 -8.62 -0.34
N ASN A 293 -1.48 -8.14 -0.69
CA ASN A 293 -2.66 -8.19 0.20
C ASN A 293 -3.07 -9.63 0.56
N TYR A 294 -2.78 -10.62 -0.29
CA TYR A 294 -2.98 -12.03 0.07
C TYR A 294 -1.94 -12.47 1.09
N GLY A 295 -0.66 -12.37 0.73
CA GLY A 295 0.43 -12.89 1.57
C GLY A 295 0.57 -12.15 2.89
N TRP A 296 0.58 -10.82 2.85
CA TRP A 296 0.72 -9.96 4.02
C TRP A 296 -0.44 -10.12 4.99
N SER A 297 -1.66 -10.40 4.50
CA SER A 297 -2.81 -10.61 5.38
C SER A 297 -2.68 -11.84 6.28
N VAL A 298 -1.84 -12.81 5.91
CA VAL A 298 -1.49 -13.95 6.78
C VAL A 298 -0.12 -13.78 7.46
N GLY A 299 0.43 -12.56 7.45
CA GLY A 299 1.78 -12.25 7.95
C GLY A 299 2.88 -12.99 7.19
N GLY A 300 2.62 -13.41 5.95
CA GLY A 300 3.64 -13.95 5.07
C GLY A 300 4.28 -12.85 4.23
N ASP A 301 5.49 -13.11 3.74
CA ASP A 301 6.22 -12.20 2.84
C ASP A 301 7.17 -13.03 1.94
N VAL A 302 7.88 -12.38 1.00
CA VAL A 302 8.89 -13.02 0.15
C VAL A 302 10.19 -13.35 0.88
N MET A 303 10.42 -12.72 2.03
CA MET A 303 11.61 -12.93 2.86
C MET A 303 11.25 -12.94 4.34
N GLY A 304 12.04 -13.68 5.13
CA GLY A 304 11.93 -13.70 6.58
C GLY A 304 13.31 -13.79 7.22
N PHE A 305 13.61 -12.91 8.18
CA PHE A 305 14.84 -13.00 8.97
C PHE A 305 14.63 -13.97 10.14
N ASN A 306 15.45 -15.01 10.24
CA ASN A 306 15.28 -16.06 11.25
C ASN A 306 16.09 -15.82 12.54
N GLY A 307 16.66 -14.62 12.69
CA GLY A 307 17.54 -14.24 13.80
C GLY A 307 19.04 -14.35 13.47
N THR A 308 19.41 -15.06 12.40
CA THR A 308 20.80 -15.18 11.93
C THR A 308 20.93 -14.83 10.45
N ASP A 309 20.04 -15.38 9.63
CA ASP A 309 20.05 -15.30 8.17
C ASP A 309 18.66 -14.95 7.63
N TYR A 310 18.62 -14.61 6.35
CA TYR A 310 17.38 -14.57 5.59
C TYR A 310 17.00 -15.94 5.03
N ASP A 311 15.70 -16.21 5.09
CA ASP A 311 15.02 -17.28 4.37
C ASP A 311 14.16 -16.67 3.26
N PHE A 312 14.05 -17.39 2.13
CA PHE A 312 13.12 -17.06 1.05
C PHE A 312 11.78 -17.74 1.34
N THR A 313 10.74 -16.94 1.58
CA THR A 313 9.50 -17.40 2.23
C THR A 313 8.25 -17.29 1.34
N LEU A 314 8.38 -16.90 0.07
CA LEU A 314 7.25 -16.68 -0.85
C LEU A 314 6.26 -17.86 -0.94
N PHE A 315 6.74 -19.09 -0.75
CA PHE A 315 5.93 -20.32 -0.74
C PHE A 315 6.14 -21.14 0.54
N ASP A 316 6.39 -20.49 1.67
CA ASP A 316 6.46 -21.15 2.96
C ASP A 316 5.14 -21.84 3.29
N LYS A 317 5.22 -23.14 3.55
CA LYS A 317 4.05 -24.01 3.81
C LYS A 317 3.58 -23.96 5.26
N ASN A 318 4.40 -23.45 6.17
CA ASN A 318 4.03 -23.39 7.58
C ASN A 318 2.91 -22.37 7.82
N PRO A 319 1.89 -22.70 8.64
CA PRO A 319 0.88 -21.73 9.03
C PRO A 319 1.51 -20.59 9.84
N ASN A 320 0.94 -19.39 9.74
CA ASN A 320 1.22 -18.33 10.71
C ASN A 320 0.14 -18.29 11.80
N TYR A 321 0.22 -17.32 12.72
CA TYR A 321 -0.60 -17.26 13.90
C TYR A 321 -1.11 -15.85 14.21
N ILE A 322 -2.40 -15.74 14.57
CA ILE A 322 -2.98 -14.56 15.22
C ILE A 322 -2.94 -14.78 16.73
N VAL A 323 -2.50 -13.78 17.48
CA VAL A 323 -2.50 -13.77 18.94
C VAL A 323 -3.92 -13.53 19.44
N THR A 324 -4.41 -14.37 20.36
CA THR A 324 -5.80 -14.32 20.86
C THR A 324 -5.93 -13.64 22.22
N LYS A 325 -4.83 -13.14 22.79
CA LYS A 325 -4.83 -12.42 24.07
C LYS A 325 -3.73 -11.39 24.18
N ASP A 326 -4.05 -10.25 24.77
CA ASP A 326 -3.09 -9.18 25.04
C ASP A 326 -1.91 -9.65 25.90
N ASN A 327 -0.76 -9.01 25.69
CA ASN A 327 0.50 -9.26 26.39
C ASN A 327 1.01 -10.70 26.25
N THR A 328 0.68 -11.38 25.14
CA THR A 328 1.23 -12.71 24.85
C THR A 328 2.69 -12.56 24.45
N VAL A 329 3.58 -13.32 25.09
CA VAL A 329 5.03 -13.26 24.83
C VAL A 329 5.47 -14.46 24.00
N ILE A 330 6.09 -14.19 22.86
CA ILE A 330 6.63 -15.21 21.94
C ILE A 330 8.05 -14.81 21.59
N ASN A 331 9.02 -15.68 21.86
CA ASN A 331 10.44 -15.42 21.61
C ASN A 331 10.95 -14.08 22.22
N GLY A 332 10.37 -13.65 23.35
CA GLY A 332 10.72 -12.40 24.03
C GLY A 332 10.01 -11.14 23.51
N SER A 333 9.33 -11.22 22.36
CA SER A 333 8.45 -10.15 21.85
C SER A 333 7.08 -10.21 22.52
N THR A 334 6.50 -9.05 22.83
CA THR A 334 5.14 -8.94 23.38
C THR A 334 4.16 -8.55 22.29
N TYR A 335 3.05 -9.27 22.22
CA TYR A 335 1.99 -9.10 21.23
C TYR A 335 0.64 -8.82 21.89
N ASN A 336 -0.20 -8.05 21.22
CA ASN A 336 -1.59 -7.79 21.57
C ASN A 336 -2.54 -8.76 20.86
N ALA A 337 -3.76 -8.87 21.38
CA ALA A 337 -4.83 -9.60 20.71
C ALA A 337 -5.07 -9.03 19.29
N GLY A 338 -5.07 -9.89 18.29
CA GLY A 338 -5.23 -9.53 16.88
C GLY A 338 -3.90 -9.37 16.13
N ASP A 339 -2.77 -9.26 16.82
CA ASP A 339 -1.47 -9.20 16.17
C ASP A 339 -1.14 -10.53 15.46
N ILE A 340 -0.47 -10.43 14.32
CA ILE A 340 0.11 -11.60 13.65
C ILE A 340 1.55 -11.79 14.13
N VAL A 341 1.92 -13.05 14.39
CA VAL A 341 3.27 -13.39 14.84
C VAL A 341 4.28 -13.18 13.71
N ARG A 342 5.34 -12.43 14.01
CA ARG A 342 6.44 -12.16 13.07
C ARG A 342 7.21 -13.43 12.74
N TYR A 343 7.79 -13.47 11.54
CA TYR A 343 8.53 -14.64 11.06
C TYR A 343 9.61 -15.15 12.04
N GLU A 344 10.45 -14.26 12.57
CA GLU A 344 11.53 -14.63 13.51
C GLU A 344 10.98 -15.33 14.77
N ASP A 345 9.90 -14.79 15.33
CA ASP A 345 9.29 -15.29 16.56
C ASP A 345 8.47 -16.56 16.32
N ARG A 346 7.90 -16.72 15.12
CA ARG A 346 7.27 -17.96 14.69
C ARG A 346 8.30 -19.08 14.61
N VAL A 347 9.41 -18.86 13.91
CA VAL A 347 10.47 -19.86 13.75
C VAL A 347 11.11 -20.21 15.10
N ASN A 348 11.48 -19.21 15.90
CA ASN A 348 12.27 -19.43 17.12
C ASN A 348 11.42 -19.70 18.37
N GLY A 349 10.22 -19.13 18.44
CA GLY A 349 9.32 -19.22 19.60
C GLY A 349 8.16 -20.20 19.46
N ILE A 350 7.88 -20.69 18.25
CA ILE A 350 6.77 -21.65 18.01
C ILE A 350 7.29 -22.94 17.39
N GLU A 351 7.93 -22.86 16.22
CA GLU A 351 8.35 -24.06 15.47
C GLU A 351 9.47 -24.84 16.17
N LYS A 352 10.44 -24.12 16.74
CA LYS A 352 11.54 -24.73 17.52
C LYS A 352 11.20 -24.97 18.99
N ALA A 353 10.05 -24.49 19.47
CA ALA A 353 9.67 -24.63 20.87
C ALA A 353 9.24 -26.07 21.20
N ALA A 354 9.68 -26.59 22.35
CA ALA A 354 9.27 -27.91 22.83
C ALA A 354 7.76 -27.98 23.14
N THR A 355 7.13 -26.84 23.39
CA THR A 355 5.69 -26.71 23.61
C THR A 355 5.20 -25.44 22.94
N LYS A 356 4.14 -25.57 22.15
CA LYS A 356 3.53 -24.46 21.43
C LYS A 356 2.98 -23.42 22.43
N PRO A 357 3.19 -22.11 22.20
CA PRO A 357 2.61 -21.07 23.06
C PRO A 357 1.08 -21.18 23.16
N ALA A 358 0.54 -20.82 24.31
CA ALA A 358 -0.90 -20.62 24.47
C ALA A 358 -1.33 -19.29 23.83
N ASN A 359 -2.65 -19.06 23.73
CA ASN A 359 -3.26 -17.81 23.25
C ASN A 359 -2.87 -17.44 21.80
N ILE A 360 -2.74 -18.43 20.93
CA ILE A 360 -2.50 -18.24 19.50
C ILE A 360 -3.46 -19.11 18.69
N TYR A 361 -3.89 -18.57 17.55
CA TYR A 361 -4.78 -19.22 16.60
C TYR A 361 -4.08 -19.40 15.25
N ALA A 362 -4.06 -20.63 14.73
CA ALA A 362 -3.40 -20.94 13.47
C ALA A 362 -4.21 -20.41 12.28
N ILE A 363 -3.55 -19.68 11.39
CA ILE A 363 -4.14 -19.17 10.14
C ILE A 363 -3.42 -19.77 8.93
N ASN A 364 -3.88 -19.43 7.72
CA ASN A 364 -3.29 -19.91 6.49
C ASN A 364 -1.80 -19.57 6.35
N SER A 365 -1.09 -20.38 5.56
CA SER A 365 0.32 -20.18 5.22
C SER A 365 0.50 -19.20 4.07
N GLN A 366 1.71 -18.67 3.91
CA GLN A 366 2.11 -17.87 2.76
C GLN A 366 1.96 -18.67 1.45
N TYR A 367 2.24 -19.98 1.45
CA TYR A 367 1.94 -20.87 0.33
C TYR A 367 0.47 -20.83 -0.07
N ASN A 368 -0.46 -20.95 0.89
CA ASN A 368 -1.90 -20.92 0.59
C ASN A 368 -2.33 -19.56 0.04
N ALA A 369 -1.81 -18.46 0.60
CA ALA A 369 -2.09 -17.11 0.11
C ALA A 369 -1.57 -16.88 -1.32
N ALA A 370 -0.33 -17.24 -1.60
CA ALA A 370 0.27 -17.10 -2.92
C ALA A 370 -0.41 -18.00 -3.96
N LYS A 371 -0.74 -19.24 -3.58
CA LYS A 371 -1.50 -20.18 -4.41
C LYS A 371 -2.89 -19.63 -4.75
N GLU A 372 -3.62 -19.10 -3.77
CA GLU A 372 -4.93 -18.47 -4.00
C GLU A 372 -4.83 -17.36 -5.05
N TYR A 373 -3.87 -16.45 -4.87
CA TYR A 373 -3.62 -15.35 -5.80
C TYR A 373 -3.26 -15.83 -7.21
N ILE A 374 -2.40 -16.84 -7.35
CA ILE A 374 -2.02 -17.42 -8.64
C ILE A 374 -3.23 -18.10 -9.30
N SER A 375 -4.00 -18.88 -8.52
CA SER A 375 -5.18 -19.58 -9.01
C SER A 375 -6.19 -18.64 -9.61
N LEU A 376 -6.41 -17.43 -9.08
CA LEU A 376 -7.32 -16.44 -9.68
C LEU A 376 -7.01 -16.17 -11.17
N GLN A 377 -5.73 -16.17 -11.55
CA GLN A 377 -5.25 -15.74 -12.86
C GLN A 377 -5.07 -16.89 -13.85
N VAL A 378 -4.75 -18.08 -13.34
CA VAL A 378 -4.48 -19.26 -14.17
C VAL A 378 -5.80 -19.86 -14.67
N SER A 379 -5.80 -20.34 -15.92
CA SER A 379 -6.95 -21.02 -16.54
C SER A 379 -7.42 -22.23 -15.72
N SER A 380 -8.74 -22.48 -15.69
CA SER A 380 -9.37 -23.61 -14.98
C SER A 380 -8.91 -24.99 -15.46
N SER A 381 -8.37 -25.07 -16.69
CA SER A 381 -7.83 -26.30 -17.27
C SER A 381 -6.39 -26.62 -16.85
N ILE A 382 -5.69 -25.68 -16.21
CA ILE A 382 -4.26 -25.77 -15.91
C ILE A 382 -4.03 -26.03 -14.42
N THR A 383 -3.10 -26.94 -14.14
CA THR A 383 -2.63 -27.23 -12.79
C THR A 383 -1.65 -26.16 -12.33
N VAL A 384 -1.99 -25.47 -11.24
CA VAL A 384 -1.15 -24.47 -10.58
C VAL A 384 -0.08 -25.16 -9.75
N ASP A 385 -0.46 -26.21 -9.01
CA ASP A 385 0.47 -27.02 -8.22
C ASP A 385 -0.16 -28.36 -7.81
N THR A 386 0.67 -29.28 -7.34
CA THR A 386 0.23 -30.48 -6.61
C THR A 386 0.92 -30.53 -5.26
N SER A 387 0.17 -30.38 -4.17
CA SER A 387 0.70 -30.50 -2.79
C SER A 387 -0.10 -31.52 -2.01
N ASP A 388 0.60 -32.37 -1.27
CA ASP A 388 0.02 -33.37 -0.36
C ASP A 388 -0.99 -34.30 -1.05
N GLY A 389 -0.72 -34.62 -2.32
CA GLY A 389 -1.57 -35.47 -3.16
C GLY A 389 -2.81 -34.79 -3.72
N VAL A 390 -2.99 -33.48 -3.49
CA VAL A 390 -4.09 -32.67 -4.02
C VAL A 390 -3.61 -31.83 -5.19
N GLU A 391 -4.28 -32.00 -6.34
CA GLU A 391 -4.09 -31.15 -7.51
C GLU A 391 -4.87 -29.84 -7.36
N TYR A 392 -4.19 -28.70 -7.43
CA TYR A 392 -4.81 -27.37 -7.41
C TYR A 392 -4.81 -26.80 -8.83
N LYS A 393 -5.99 -26.42 -9.31
CA LYS A 393 -6.16 -25.80 -10.64
C LYS A 393 -6.35 -24.30 -10.54
N GLY A 394 -6.21 -23.64 -11.68
CA GLY A 394 -6.61 -22.25 -11.84
C GLY A 394 -8.13 -22.06 -11.68
N TYR A 395 -8.51 -20.82 -11.48
CA TYR A 395 -9.89 -20.34 -11.38
C TYR A 395 -10.30 -19.59 -12.65
N GLY A 396 -9.37 -18.97 -13.38
CA GLY A 396 -9.66 -18.26 -14.64
C GLY A 396 -10.55 -17.03 -14.48
N VAL A 397 -10.58 -16.40 -13.30
CA VAL A 397 -11.46 -15.25 -13.01
C VAL A 397 -10.75 -13.89 -13.06
N ALA A 398 -9.44 -13.90 -13.16
CA ALA A 398 -8.58 -12.72 -13.31
C ALA A 398 -7.63 -12.89 -14.51
N ASN A 399 -7.05 -11.78 -14.97
CA ASN A 399 -6.05 -11.80 -16.04
C ASN A 399 -4.67 -11.41 -15.49
N PRO A 400 -3.61 -12.22 -15.75
CA PRO A 400 -2.26 -11.92 -15.29
C PRO A 400 -1.58 -10.77 -16.04
N GLU A 401 -2.06 -10.39 -17.23
CA GLU A 401 -1.47 -9.32 -18.03
C GLU A 401 -1.88 -7.94 -17.50
N THR A 402 -0.92 -7.14 -17.02
CA THR A 402 -1.22 -5.84 -16.40
C THR A 402 -1.01 -4.64 -17.31
N GLY A 403 -0.26 -4.79 -18.40
CA GLY A 403 0.12 -3.68 -19.29
C GLY A 403 -1.03 -2.95 -19.98
N SER A 404 -2.27 -3.46 -19.91
CA SER A 404 -3.48 -2.81 -20.41
C SER A 404 -4.62 -2.80 -19.40
N GLY A 405 -4.36 -3.12 -18.12
CA GLY A 405 -5.38 -3.23 -17.08
C GLY A 405 -6.25 -1.97 -16.95
N ASP A 406 -5.62 -0.80 -16.93
CA ASP A 406 -6.37 0.47 -16.86
C ASP A 406 -7.25 0.72 -18.08
N ASN A 407 -6.76 0.42 -19.28
CA ASN A 407 -7.55 0.57 -20.50
C ASN A 407 -8.74 -0.40 -20.51
N TRP A 408 -8.52 -1.65 -20.11
CA TRP A 408 -9.60 -2.64 -20.01
C TRP A 408 -10.64 -2.23 -18.98
N PHE A 409 -10.24 -1.68 -17.84
CA PHE A 409 -11.18 -1.16 -16.86
C PHE A 409 -11.97 0.04 -17.42
N ASN A 410 -11.27 1.00 -18.04
CA ASN A 410 -11.88 2.21 -18.60
C ASN A 410 -12.88 1.92 -19.72
N THR A 411 -12.68 0.79 -20.43
CA THR A 411 -13.55 0.29 -21.50
C THR A 411 -14.51 -0.82 -21.06
N ALA A 412 -14.68 -1.01 -19.74
CA ALA A 412 -15.60 -1.98 -19.14
C ALA A 412 -15.37 -3.45 -19.58
N GLN A 413 -14.13 -3.82 -19.90
CA GLN A 413 -13.73 -5.20 -20.19
C GLN A 413 -13.38 -5.99 -18.93
N ILE A 414 -13.11 -5.31 -17.81
CA ILE A 414 -12.90 -5.90 -16.48
C ILE A 414 -13.68 -5.11 -15.42
N ALA A 415 -14.06 -5.78 -14.33
CA ALA A 415 -14.89 -5.16 -13.29
C ALA A 415 -14.07 -4.44 -12.20
N MET A 416 -12.84 -4.88 -11.95
CA MET A 416 -11.94 -4.33 -10.94
C MET A 416 -10.49 -4.26 -11.45
N VAL A 417 -9.71 -3.28 -10.95
CA VAL A 417 -8.26 -3.15 -11.21
C VAL A 417 -7.57 -2.49 -10.03
N ARG A 418 -6.30 -2.84 -9.76
CA ARG A 418 -5.51 -2.17 -8.72
C ARG A 418 -5.23 -0.71 -9.10
N GLY A 419 -5.33 0.20 -8.13
CA GLY A 419 -5.03 1.63 -8.26
C GLY A 419 -4.14 2.14 -7.12
N VAL A 420 -3.66 3.37 -7.26
CA VAL A 420 -2.86 4.11 -6.28
C VAL A 420 -3.24 5.61 -6.34
N PRO A 421 -3.00 6.41 -5.28
CA PRO A 421 -3.32 7.85 -5.24
C PRO A 421 -2.90 8.65 -6.48
N ASP A 422 -1.67 8.48 -6.97
CA ASP A 422 -1.15 9.21 -8.13
C ASP A 422 -1.96 8.99 -9.43
N GLY A 423 -2.66 7.85 -9.54
CA GLY A 423 -3.51 7.53 -10.69
C GLY A 423 -4.93 8.10 -10.60
N ILE A 424 -5.36 8.61 -9.44
CA ILE A 424 -6.74 9.07 -9.23
C ILE A 424 -7.12 10.22 -10.18
N PRO A 425 -6.33 11.30 -10.33
CA PRO A 425 -6.70 12.43 -11.18
C PRO A 425 -7.02 11.99 -12.63
N GLY A 426 -6.14 11.18 -13.24
CA GLY A 426 -6.37 10.66 -14.59
C GLY A 426 -7.60 9.76 -14.69
N LYS A 427 -7.96 9.05 -13.62
CA LYS A 427 -9.19 8.23 -13.57
C LYS A 427 -10.45 9.08 -13.50
N LEU A 428 -10.41 10.19 -12.77
CA LEU A 428 -11.52 11.13 -12.63
C LEU A 428 -11.78 11.93 -13.92
N GLU A 429 -10.74 12.22 -14.70
CA GLU A 429 -10.84 12.87 -16.01
C GLU A 429 -11.41 11.96 -17.12
N ASN A 430 -11.52 10.66 -16.87
CA ASN A 430 -12.07 9.72 -17.84
C ASN A 430 -13.56 9.97 -18.10
N THR A 431 -14.02 9.82 -19.35
CA THR A 431 -15.44 10.02 -19.72
C THR A 431 -16.40 9.08 -19.00
N ASN A 432 -15.92 7.92 -18.53
CA ASN A 432 -16.70 6.92 -17.79
C ASN A 432 -16.52 7.05 -16.27
N SER A 433 -15.88 8.11 -15.75
CA SER A 433 -15.54 8.25 -14.33
C SER A 433 -16.75 8.19 -13.39
N ALA A 434 -17.94 8.56 -13.86
CA ALA A 434 -19.19 8.40 -13.12
C ALA A 434 -19.50 6.94 -12.74
N ASN A 435 -18.96 5.97 -13.48
CA ASN A 435 -19.15 4.55 -13.22
C ASN A 435 -18.06 3.96 -12.32
N PHE A 436 -17.02 4.70 -11.96
CA PHE A 436 -15.88 4.17 -11.20
C PHE A 436 -15.99 4.57 -9.74
N ASP A 437 -15.60 3.66 -8.86
CA ASP A 437 -15.46 3.94 -7.44
C ASP A 437 -14.37 3.07 -6.82
N ILE A 438 -14.01 3.35 -5.57
CA ILE A 438 -12.85 2.79 -4.89
C ILE A 438 -13.32 1.83 -3.80
N CYS A 439 -12.63 0.69 -3.65
CA CYS A 439 -12.82 -0.21 -2.54
C CYS A 439 -11.49 -0.64 -1.91
N VAL A 440 -11.56 -1.08 -0.66
CA VAL A 440 -10.39 -1.62 0.03
C VAL A 440 -9.92 -2.94 -0.61
N PRO A 441 -8.62 -3.24 -0.55
CA PRO A 441 -8.07 -4.53 -0.96
C PRO A 441 -8.63 -5.72 -0.18
N GLU A 442 -8.26 -6.89 -0.67
CA GLU A 442 -8.62 -8.18 -0.11
C GLU A 442 -7.93 -8.36 1.24
N THR A 443 -8.53 -9.10 2.17
CA THR A 443 -7.94 -9.37 3.50
C THR A 443 -8.33 -10.76 3.97
N TYR A 444 -7.39 -11.52 4.54
CA TYR A 444 -7.71 -12.79 5.18
C TYR A 444 -8.75 -12.60 6.30
N ARG A 445 -9.84 -13.37 6.26
CA ARG A 445 -10.90 -13.36 7.29
C ARG A 445 -11.49 -14.76 7.41
N GLU A 446 -11.73 -15.21 8.63
CA GLU A 446 -12.52 -16.41 8.89
C GLU A 446 -13.91 -16.06 9.41
N TYR A 447 -14.91 -16.77 8.91
CA TYR A 447 -16.30 -16.66 9.35
C TYR A 447 -16.76 -17.95 10.03
N GLU A 448 -17.68 -17.81 10.98
CA GLU A 448 -18.26 -18.93 11.71
C GLU A 448 -18.96 -19.91 10.75
N GLY A 449 -18.54 -21.17 10.80
CA GLY A 449 -19.04 -22.22 9.89
C GLY A 449 -18.51 -22.16 8.45
N GLY A 450 -17.58 -21.25 8.14
CA GLY A 450 -16.95 -21.09 6.82
C GLY A 450 -17.87 -20.45 5.76
N SER A 451 -17.29 -19.83 4.74
CA SER A 451 -18.06 -18.96 3.80
C SER A 451 -18.66 -19.68 2.60
N VAL A 452 -18.27 -20.92 2.29
CA VAL A 452 -18.66 -21.61 1.04
C VAL A 452 -19.40 -22.92 1.28
N TYR A 453 -20.19 -23.32 0.29
CA TYR A 453 -20.76 -24.66 0.16
C TYR A 453 -20.62 -25.15 -1.29
N TYR A 454 -20.77 -26.46 -1.48
CA TYR A 454 -20.65 -27.10 -2.79
C TYR A 454 -21.97 -27.70 -3.24
N SER A 455 -22.32 -27.49 -4.51
CA SER A 455 -23.54 -28.06 -5.12
C SER A 455 -23.26 -28.50 -6.55
N GLY A 456 -23.58 -29.75 -6.90
CA GLY A 456 -23.33 -30.30 -8.24
C GLY A 456 -21.91 -30.86 -8.45
N GLY A 457 -21.06 -30.87 -7.42
CA GLY A 457 -19.71 -31.44 -7.44
C GLY A 457 -18.81 -30.79 -6.40
N THR A 458 -17.53 -31.18 -6.32
CA THR A 458 -16.57 -30.72 -5.29
C THR A 458 -15.49 -29.76 -5.81
N GLY A 459 -15.55 -29.37 -7.08
CA GLY A 459 -14.59 -28.45 -7.72
C GLY A 459 -15.04 -27.00 -7.68
N TYR A 460 -14.13 -26.08 -8.02
CA TYR A 460 -14.36 -24.63 -7.99
C TYR A 460 -15.61 -24.17 -8.78
N ALA A 461 -15.93 -24.80 -9.92
CA ALA A 461 -17.14 -24.49 -10.69
C ALA A 461 -18.44 -24.72 -9.91
N ASN A 462 -18.41 -25.59 -8.89
CA ASN A 462 -19.54 -25.97 -8.04
C ASN A 462 -19.48 -25.33 -6.65
N GLU A 463 -18.52 -24.44 -6.41
CA GLU A 463 -18.35 -23.71 -5.15
C GLU A 463 -19.17 -22.41 -5.16
N TYR A 464 -20.00 -22.22 -4.15
CA TYR A 464 -20.86 -21.04 -3.97
C TYR A 464 -20.71 -20.47 -2.57
N LEU A 465 -20.97 -19.18 -2.40
CA LEU A 465 -21.02 -18.56 -1.06
C LEU A 465 -22.27 -18.99 -0.32
N LYS A 466 -22.13 -19.24 0.98
CA LYS A 466 -23.28 -19.45 1.86
C LYS A 466 -24.10 -18.16 1.98
N VAL A 467 -25.41 -18.31 1.90
CA VAL A 467 -26.36 -17.21 2.03
C VAL A 467 -26.67 -16.99 3.52
N ILE A 468 -26.47 -15.76 3.99
CA ILE A 468 -26.77 -15.36 5.38
C ILE A 468 -28.27 -15.51 5.64
N GLY A 469 -28.59 -16.26 6.68
CA GLY A 469 -29.97 -16.64 7.04
C GLY A 469 -30.44 -17.97 6.44
N GLU A 470 -29.65 -18.63 5.59
CA GLU A 470 -29.93 -19.99 5.12
C GLU A 470 -29.33 -21.07 6.02
N THR A 471 -29.87 -22.28 5.93
CA THR A 471 -29.44 -23.43 6.74
C THR A 471 -28.48 -24.33 5.97
N TYR A 472 -27.31 -24.56 6.55
CA TYR A 472 -26.28 -25.49 6.05
C TYR A 472 -25.90 -26.44 7.19
N ASP A 473 -25.84 -27.74 6.92
CA ASP A 473 -25.48 -28.77 7.92
C ASP A 473 -26.30 -28.68 9.22
N GLY A 474 -27.59 -28.34 9.10
CA GLY A 474 -28.53 -28.21 10.21
C GLY A 474 -28.37 -26.94 11.05
N LYS A 475 -27.55 -25.97 10.64
CA LYS A 475 -27.34 -24.69 11.33
C LYS A 475 -27.60 -23.52 10.39
N VAL A 476 -28.19 -22.44 10.91
CA VAL A 476 -28.33 -21.19 10.17
C VAL A 476 -26.96 -20.53 10.06
N TYR A 477 -26.55 -20.18 8.83
CA TYR A 477 -25.34 -19.41 8.60
C TYR A 477 -25.60 -17.93 8.89
N THR A 478 -24.85 -17.36 9.83
CA THR A 478 -25.08 -16.00 10.33
C THR A 478 -24.22 -14.94 9.64
N GLY A 479 -23.13 -15.34 8.98
CA GLY A 479 -22.13 -14.40 8.45
C GLY A 479 -21.32 -13.69 9.54
N ASP A 480 -21.25 -14.26 10.75
CA ASP A 480 -20.46 -13.66 11.81
C ASP A 480 -18.97 -13.96 11.61
N ILE A 481 -18.13 -12.95 11.85
CA ILE A 481 -16.67 -13.12 11.92
C ILE A 481 -16.36 -14.10 13.05
N LYS A 482 -15.42 -15.00 12.80
CA LYS A 482 -14.94 -15.95 13.80
C LYS A 482 -14.22 -15.22 14.91
N VAL A 483 -14.53 -15.60 16.16
CA VAL A 483 -13.92 -15.02 17.36
C VAL A 483 -13.33 -16.12 18.22
N VAL A 484 -12.04 -16.00 18.57
CA VAL A 484 -11.33 -16.92 19.46
C VAL A 484 -10.77 -16.14 20.63
N ASP A 485 -11.14 -16.53 21.85
CA ASP A 485 -10.80 -15.84 23.11
C ASP A 485 -11.12 -14.33 23.13
N GLY A 486 -12.15 -13.91 22.38
CA GLY A 486 -12.55 -12.50 22.23
C GLY A 486 -11.87 -11.77 21.08
N THR A 487 -10.92 -12.40 20.37
CA THR A 487 -10.22 -11.84 19.22
C THR A 487 -10.88 -12.24 17.91
N LYS A 488 -11.20 -11.27 17.06
CA LYS A 488 -11.64 -11.50 15.68
C LYS A 488 -10.51 -12.12 14.86
N ILE A 489 -10.80 -13.18 14.11
CA ILE A 489 -9.83 -13.81 13.21
C ILE A 489 -9.83 -13.07 11.87
N ILE A 490 -9.15 -11.92 11.87
CA ILE A 490 -8.94 -11.04 10.72
C ILE A 490 -7.43 -10.87 10.55
N GLY A 491 -6.97 -11.03 9.32
CA GLY A 491 -5.59 -10.86 8.93
C GLY A 491 -5.16 -9.40 8.87
N ASN A 492 -3.88 -9.19 8.60
CA ASN A 492 -3.32 -7.84 8.48
C ASN A 492 -3.88 -7.14 7.22
N THR A 493 -4.36 -5.90 7.36
CA THR A 493 -4.91 -5.10 6.26
C THR A 493 -3.84 -4.31 5.49
N THR A 494 -2.56 -4.54 5.80
CA THR A 494 -1.47 -3.79 5.20
C THR A 494 -1.46 -3.93 3.68
N THR A 495 -1.21 -2.82 2.97
CA THR A 495 -1.22 -2.78 1.50
C THR A 495 0.04 -2.16 0.93
N ALA A 496 0.47 -2.58 -0.26
CA ALA A 496 1.75 -2.14 -0.79
C ALA A 496 1.74 -0.66 -1.14
N SER A 497 2.82 0.03 -0.82
CA SER A 497 2.96 1.46 -1.02
C SER A 497 4.41 1.83 -1.31
N ILE A 498 4.56 2.95 -2.03
CA ILE A 498 5.74 3.81 -1.92
C ILE A 498 5.39 4.89 -0.90
N SER A 499 6.31 5.22 -0.01
CA SER A 499 6.22 6.36 0.89
C SER A 499 7.20 7.45 0.47
N GLN A 500 6.79 8.70 0.63
CA GLN A 500 7.63 9.86 0.42
C GLN A 500 7.84 10.56 1.77
N GLY A 501 9.04 11.09 1.97
CA GLY A 501 9.47 11.69 3.23
C GLY A 501 10.51 12.78 3.04
N LEU A 502 10.79 13.47 4.13
CA LEU A 502 11.79 14.54 4.21
C LEU A 502 12.97 14.08 5.05
N VAL A 503 14.18 14.38 4.57
CA VAL A 503 15.45 14.13 5.28
C VAL A 503 16.23 15.44 5.44
N ILE A 504 17.07 15.51 6.47
CA ILE A 504 18.04 16.60 6.63
C ILE A 504 19.40 16.11 6.11
N SER A 505 20.00 16.86 5.17
CA SER A 505 21.32 16.51 4.62
C SER A 505 22.40 16.76 5.67
N ALA A 506 23.16 15.71 6.03
CA ALA A 506 24.28 15.83 6.97
C ALA A 506 25.44 16.71 6.44
N CYS A 507 25.48 16.98 5.13
CA CYS A 507 26.46 17.91 4.54
C CYS A 507 26.04 19.39 4.60
N SER A 508 24.83 19.71 5.09
CA SER A 508 24.38 21.09 5.33
C SER A 508 24.89 21.64 6.66
N ASP A 509 24.78 22.96 6.87
CA ASP A 509 25.28 23.63 8.09
C ASP A 509 24.61 23.05 9.35
N PRO A 510 25.37 22.48 10.30
CA PRO A 510 24.82 22.00 11.57
C PRO A 510 24.00 23.02 12.35
N ASN A 511 24.30 24.32 12.21
CA ASN A 511 23.53 25.38 12.87
C ASN A 511 22.10 25.53 12.33
N THR A 512 21.81 24.92 11.17
CA THR A 512 20.48 24.95 10.53
C THR A 512 19.66 23.68 10.76
N TYR A 513 20.21 22.68 11.47
CA TYR A 513 19.51 21.40 11.67
C TYR A 513 18.21 21.56 12.47
N GLN A 514 18.21 22.40 13.52
CA GLN A 514 16.98 22.68 14.26
C GLN A 514 15.93 23.36 13.37
N ALA A 515 16.30 24.42 12.65
CA ALA A 515 15.40 25.10 11.72
C ALA A 515 14.84 24.17 10.62
N SER A 516 15.66 23.22 10.16
CA SER A 516 15.26 22.19 9.20
C SER A 516 14.30 21.18 9.81
N TRP A 517 14.53 20.80 11.07
CA TRP A 517 13.62 19.94 11.82
C TRP A 517 12.28 20.62 12.06
N ASP A 518 12.24 21.89 12.48
CA ASP A 518 11.01 22.63 12.76
C ASP A 518 10.08 22.66 11.53
N PHE A 519 10.65 22.83 10.33
CA PHE A 519 9.90 22.69 9.09
C PHE A 519 9.38 21.27 8.86
N ILE A 520 10.22 20.24 9.05
CA ILE A 520 9.82 18.84 8.86
C ILE A 520 8.74 18.41 9.86
N SER A 521 8.85 18.81 11.13
CA SER A 521 7.88 18.46 12.18
C SER A 521 6.54 19.16 11.96
N TRP A 522 6.56 20.41 11.48
CA TRP A 522 5.35 21.08 11.01
C TRP A 522 4.71 20.37 9.81
N VAL A 523 5.50 19.91 8.83
CA VAL A 523 4.98 19.12 7.70
C VAL A 523 4.32 17.81 8.14
N ALA A 524 4.87 17.17 9.18
CA ALA A 524 4.33 15.94 9.77
C ALA A 524 3.06 16.15 10.60
N THR A 525 2.74 17.40 10.94
CA THR A 525 1.57 17.78 11.73
C THR A 525 0.63 18.64 10.89
N ASP A 526 0.62 19.96 11.08
CA ASP A 526 -0.31 20.89 10.42
C ASP A 526 -0.11 20.97 8.90
N GLY A 527 1.08 20.66 8.40
CA GLY A 527 1.38 20.65 6.98
C GLY A 527 0.69 19.52 6.21
N GLN A 528 0.19 18.49 6.88
CA GLN A 528 -0.48 17.34 6.25
C GLN A 528 -1.73 17.73 5.45
N LYS A 529 -2.45 18.78 5.84
CA LYS A 529 -3.60 19.31 5.08
C LYS A 529 -3.22 19.84 3.69
N TYR A 530 -1.98 20.28 3.52
CA TYR A 530 -1.47 20.68 2.20
C TYR A 530 -0.98 19.47 1.42
N ILE A 531 -0.44 18.44 2.11
CA ILE A 531 -0.12 17.16 1.46
C ILE A 531 -1.38 16.52 0.87
N ALA A 532 -2.51 16.60 1.56
CA ALA A 532 -3.82 16.15 1.07
C ALA A 532 -4.20 16.74 -0.30
N LYS A 533 -3.70 17.93 -0.63
CA LYS A 533 -3.95 18.63 -1.90
C LYS A 533 -2.98 18.29 -3.02
N THR A 534 -1.93 17.50 -2.74
CA THR A 534 -0.90 17.18 -3.75
C THR A 534 -1.41 16.27 -4.87
N LYS A 535 -2.48 15.51 -4.63
CA LYS A 535 -3.12 14.56 -5.56
C LYS A 535 -2.20 13.47 -6.15
N THR A 536 -0.98 13.35 -5.65
CA THR A 536 0.04 12.37 -6.08
C THR A 536 0.36 11.36 -4.98
N VAL A 537 0.02 11.71 -3.73
CA VAL A 537 0.09 10.87 -2.54
C VAL A 537 -1.11 11.17 -1.65
N ALA A 538 -1.49 10.20 -0.81
CA ALA A 538 -2.34 10.43 0.34
C ALA A 538 -1.49 10.95 1.52
N PRO A 539 -2.03 11.82 2.40
CA PRO A 539 -1.35 12.22 3.64
C PRO A 539 -1.13 11.01 4.55
N VAL A 540 -0.29 11.12 5.57
CA VAL A 540 0.08 9.98 6.44
C VAL A 540 -0.38 10.12 7.88
N ALA A 541 -0.86 11.30 8.27
CA ALA A 541 -1.45 11.50 9.58
C ALA A 541 -2.91 11.06 9.59
N GLU A 542 -3.26 10.11 10.47
CA GLU A 542 -4.63 9.60 10.67
C GLU A 542 -5.68 10.71 10.82
N LYS A 543 -5.41 11.73 11.66
CA LYS A 543 -6.31 12.87 11.85
C LYS A 543 -6.60 13.63 10.56
N THR A 544 -5.62 13.78 9.67
CA THR A 544 -5.84 14.43 8.37
C THR A 544 -6.57 13.50 7.43
N LEU A 545 -6.15 12.22 7.37
CA LEU A 545 -6.75 11.20 6.52
C LEU A 545 -8.26 11.11 6.73
N PHE A 546 -8.74 11.10 7.97
CA PHE A 546 -10.16 10.94 8.30
C PHE A 546 -10.85 12.27 8.68
N SER A 547 -10.59 13.36 7.94
CA SER A 547 -11.17 14.69 8.21
C SER A 547 -11.67 15.44 6.96
N GLU A 548 -12.20 16.65 7.16
CA GLU A 548 -12.56 17.64 6.14
C GLU A 548 -11.40 18.10 5.25
N ASP A 549 -10.15 17.84 5.65
CA ASP A 549 -8.99 18.11 4.81
C ASP A 549 -8.78 17.02 3.74
N TYR A 550 -9.40 15.83 3.87
CA TYR A 550 -9.21 14.72 2.94
C TYR A 550 -10.48 13.91 2.61
N VAL A 551 -10.87 12.90 3.38
CA VAL A 551 -11.99 11.99 3.02
C VAL A 551 -13.35 12.67 3.05
N GLU A 552 -13.53 13.72 3.84
CA GLU A 552 -14.78 14.48 3.88
C GLU A 552 -14.75 15.67 2.91
N ASN A 553 -13.64 15.89 2.20
CA ASN A 553 -13.47 17.02 1.29
C ASN A 553 -14.07 16.73 -0.10
N PRO A 554 -15.19 17.35 -0.49
CA PRO A 554 -15.84 17.05 -1.77
C PRO A 554 -15.04 17.48 -3.00
N GLU A 555 -14.14 18.47 -2.88
CA GLU A 555 -13.28 18.92 -3.98
C GLU A 555 -12.18 17.89 -4.28
N ILE A 556 -11.70 17.20 -3.25
CA ILE A 556 -10.70 16.13 -3.37
C ILE A 556 -11.37 14.83 -3.77
N THR A 557 -12.42 14.42 -3.05
CA THR A 557 -13.03 13.09 -3.22
C THR A 557 -13.88 12.99 -4.47
N GLN A 558 -14.50 14.09 -4.92
CA GLN A 558 -15.42 14.14 -6.05
C GLN A 558 -16.49 13.03 -6.00
N GLY A 559 -16.97 12.73 -4.79
CA GLY A 559 -18.00 11.71 -4.54
C GLY A 559 -17.52 10.27 -4.67
N LYS A 560 -16.20 10.01 -4.63
CA LYS A 560 -15.62 8.66 -4.57
C LYS A 560 -15.35 8.24 -3.13
N ASN A 561 -15.27 6.94 -2.90
CA ASN A 561 -14.97 6.33 -1.61
C ASN A 561 -13.50 6.53 -1.19
N PHE A 562 -13.15 7.74 -0.78
CA PHE A 562 -11.80 8.03 -0.29
C PHE A 562 -11.50 7.41 1.08
N TYR A 563 -12.51 6.91 1.81
CA TYR A 563 -12.27 6.11 3.02
C TYR A 563 -11.34 4.92 2.72
N ALA A 564 -11.53 4.24 1.58
CA ALA A 564 -10.65 3.15 1.17
C ALA A 564 -9.21 3.62 0.90
N VAL A 565 -9.03 4.81 0.32
CA VAL A 565 -7.70 5.43 0.11
C VAL A 565 -7.06 5.80 1.45
N ALA A 566 -7.84 6.37 2.38
CA ALA A 566 -7.36 6.73 3.70
C ALA A 566 -6.97 5.51 4.53
N LYS A 567 -7.80 4.46 4.51
CA LYS A 567 -7.53 3.21 5.23
C LYS A 567 -6.26 2.53 4.72
N THR A 568 -6.11 2.43 3.40
CA THR A 568 -4.93 1.83 2.79
C THR A 568 -3.66 2.65 3.02
N SER A 569 -3.77 3.98 3.08
CA SER A 569 -2.68 4.88 3.44
C SER A 569 -2.25 4.72 4.90
N LEU A 570 -3.20 4.65 5.84
CA LEU A 570 -2.92 4.43 7.27
C LEU A 570 -2.19 3.10 7.51
N SER A 571 -2.62 2.04 6.80
CA SER A 571 -2.01 0.72 6.83
C SER A 571 -1.08 0.48 5.63
N ALA A 572 -0.33 1.49 5.20
CA ALA A 572 0.63 1.31 4.13
C ALA A 572 1.73 0.32 4.57
N GLY A 573 2.20 -0.48 3.62
CA GLY A 573 3.28 -1.46 3.70
C GLY A 573 4.34 -1.22 2.64
N ARG A 574 5.63 -1.28 2.99
CA ARG A 574 6.70 -1.17 2.02
C ARG A 574 6.68 -2.42 1.13
N GLY A 575 6.78 -2.24 -0.19
CA GLY A 575 6.91 -3.37 -1.13
C GLY A 575 8.34 -3.93 -1.14
N ASP A 576 8.49 -5.12 -1.74
CA ASP A 576 9.79 -5.80 -1.86
C ASP A 576 10.87 -4.95 -2.57
N TRP A 577 10.47 -4.11 -3.52
CA TRP A 577 11.35 -3.11 -4.14
C TRP A 577 12.00 -2.12 -3.16
N GLY A 578 11.39 -1.84 -2.00
CA GLY A 578 11.88 -0.85 -1.04
C GLY A 578 12.63 -1.42 0.15
N TYR A 579 12.69 -2.75 0.30
CA TYR A 579 13.20 -3.41 1.50
C TYR A 579 14.67 -3.09 1.77
N PHE A 580 15.52 -3.27 0.78
CA PHE A 580 16.97 -3.24 0.90
C PHE A 580 17.60 -2.08 0.14
N GLU A 581 18.92 -1.96 0.28
CA GLU A 581 19.70 -0.91 -0.37
C GLU A 581 19.73 -1.00 -1.91
N ASN A 582 19.37 -2.15 -2.48
CA ASN A 582 19.21 -2.35 -3.92
C ASN A 582 18.30 -3.56 -4.20
N GLY A 583 17.87 -3.75 -5.46
CA GLY A 583 16.95 -4.81 -5.87
C GLY A 583 17.62 -6.02 -6.53
N SER A 584 18.92 -6.24 -6.37
CA SER A 584 19.59 -7.39 -7.02
C SER A 584 18.98 -8.72 -6.59
N TRP A 585 18.41 -8.79 -5.39
CA TRP A 585 17.80 -9.99 -4.82
C TRP A 585 16.46 -10.39 -5.43
N VAL A 586 15.72 -9.45 -6.03
CA VAL A 586 14.37 -9.72 -6.57
C VAL A 586 14.40 -10.15 -8.04
N TYR A 587 15.41 -9.72 -8.82
CA TYR A 587 15.43 -9.95 -10.27
C TYR A 587 15.43 -11.42 -10.68
N ASN A 588 16.09 -12.30 -9.91
CA ASN A 588 16.28 -13.70 -10.29
C ASN A 588 14.96 -14.49 -10.34
N TRP A 589 14.08 -14.28 -9.37
CA TRP A 589 12.84 -15.06 -9.24
C TRP A 589 11.61 -14.30 -9.77
N SER A 590 11.57 -12.96 -9.66
CA SER A 590 10.38 -12.16 -9.99
C SER A 590 9.95 -12.27 -11.45
N ASN A 591 10.91 -12.39 -12.37
CA ASN A 591 10.60 -12.57 -13.79
C ASN A 591 9.84 -13.87 -14.05
N ASP A 592 10.28 -14.98 -13.46
CA ASP A 592 9.60 -16.27 -13.60
C ASP A 592 8.27 -16.29 -12.86
N PHE A 593 8.18 -15.62 -11.72
CA PHE A 593 6.91 -15.43 -11.02
C PHE A 593 5.89 -14.71 -11.93
N ASN A 594 6.27 -13.56 -12.48
CA ASN A 594 5.39 -12.70 -13.26
C ASN A 594 5.07 -13.24 -14.66
N ASN A 595 6.04 -13.86 -15.33
CA ASN A 595 5.90 -14.26 -16.73
C ASN A 595 5.63 -15.74 -16.93
N LYS A 596 5.84 -16.59 -15.93
CA LYS A 596 5.59 -18.04 -16.03
C LYS A 596 4.53 -18.51 -15.05
N LEU A 597 4.75 -18.29 -13.76
CA LEU A 597 3.90 -18.83 -12.71
C LEU A 597 2.49 -18.24 -12.75
N ARG A 598 2.36 -16.89 -12.77
CA ARG A 598 1.04 -16.22 -12.91
C ARG A 598 0.32 -16.56 -14.21
N LYS A 599 1.05 -16.97 -15.24
CA LYS A 599 0.51 -17.34 -16.56
C LYS A 599 0.24 -18.84 -16.71
N GLY A 600 0.49 -19.63 -15.66
CA GLY A 600 0.25 -21.09 -15.65
C GLY A 600 1.19 -21.89 -16.54
N THR A 601 2.37 -21.36 -16.90
CA THR A 601 3.38 -22.10 -17.70
C THR A 601 4.49 -22.73 -16.84
N MET A 602 4.40 -22.58 -15.52
CA MET A 602 5.27 -23.16 -14.51
C MET A 602 4.42 -23.46 -13.27
N THR A 603 4.66 -24.59 -12.59
CA THR A 603 3.99 -24.91 -11.32
C THR A 603 4.70 -24.25 -10.14
N ILE A 604 4.03 -24.13 -8.99
CA ILE A 604 4.67 -23.62 -7.77
C ILE A 604 5.84 -24.54 -7.35
N ALA A 605 5.69 -25.86 -7.45
CA ALA A 605 6.76 -26.82 -7.17
C ALA A 605 8.00 -26.59 -8.07
N ASP A 606 7.81 -26.41 -9.38
CA ASP A 606 8.91 -26.15 -10.31
C ASP A 606 9.59 -24.81 -10.03
N PHE A 607 8.81 -23.77 -9.70
CA PHE A 607 9.34 -22.48 -9.30
C PHE A 607 10.21 -22.60 -8.04
N CYS A 608 9.72 -23.28 -7.00
CA CYS A 608 10.45 -23.48 -5.76
C CYS A 608 11.77 -24.25 -6.00
N ALA A 609 11.73 -25.29 -6.84
CA ALA A 609 12.91 -26.06 -7.21
C ALA A 609 13.96 -25.20 -7.95
N ALA A 610 13.51 -24.25 -8.79
CA ALA A 610 14.40 -23.37 -9.53
C ALA A 610 15.01 -22.24 -8.69
N HIS A 611 14.24 -21.68 -7.73
CA HIS A 611 14.55 -20.36 -7.16
C HIS A 611 14.82 -20.33 -5.66
N ASN A 612 14.43 -21.34 -4.86
CA ASN A 612 14.54 -21.23 -3.40
C ASN A 612 15.98 -21.02 -2.91
N THR A 613 16.93 -21.80 -3.43
CA THR A 613 18.33 -21.74 -3.02
C THR A 613 19.00 -20.44 -3.47
N SER A 614 18.83 -20.04 -4.74
CA SER A 614 19.43 -18.80 -5.26
C SER A 614 18.87 -17.57 -4.56
N SER A 615 17.54 -17.49 -4.40
CA SER A 615 16.88 -16.34 -3.76
C SER A 615 17.32 -16.19 -2.30
N LYS A 616 17.48 -17.31 -1.57
CA LYS A 616 18.06 -17.28 -0.21
C LYS A 616 19.49 -16.73 -0.21
N ASN A 617 20.33 -17.15 -1.17
CA ASN A 617 21.69 -16.64 -1.27
C ASN A 617 21.71 -15.14 -1.58
N ASP A 618 20.84 -14.67 -2.48
CA ASP A 618 20.76 -13.26 -2.84
C ASP A 618 20.27 -12.39 -1.69
N LEU A 619 19.25 -12.85 -0.94
CA LEU A 619 18.78 -12.18 0.28
C LEU A 619 19.90 -12.05 1.32
N ASN A 620 20.65 -13.12 1.57
CA ASN A 620 21.79 -13.08 2.50
C ASN A 620 22.92 -12.14 2.05
N ASN A 621 22.99 -11.81 0.76
CA ASN A 621 23.94 -10.85 0.22
C ASN A 621 23.50 -9.39 0.37
N MET A 622 22.30 -9.10 0.89
CA MET A 622 21.90 -7.73 1.23
C MET A 622 22.70 -7.23 2.43
N TYR A 623 22.96 -5.92 2.51
CA TYR A 623 23.71 -5.29 3.61
C TYR A 623 22.86 -5.01 4.85
N CYS A 624 21.54 -5.08 4.71
CA CYS A 624 20.63 -4.71 5.77
C CYS A 624 19.80 -5.88 6.29
N VAL A 625 19.39 -5.79 7.56
CA VAL A 625 18.34 -6.60 8.17
C VAL A 625 17.18 -5.67 8.53
N ILE A 626 15.96 -6.13 8.27
CA ILE A 626 14.75 -5.39 8.60
C ILE A 626 14.08 -6.04 9.80
N LYS A 627 13.98 -5.27 10.88
CA LYS A 627 13.27 -5.67 12.09
C LYS A 627 11.84 -5.13 12.07
N GLY A 628 10.90 -5.96 12.50
CA GLY A 628 9.52 -5.55 12.65
C GLY A 628 8.72 -5.45 11.35
N ILE A 629 9.18 -6.06 10.25
CA ILE A 629 8.27 -6.38 9.14
C ILE A 629 7.53 -7.65 9.52
N ARG A 630 6.19 -7.53 9.46
CA ARG A 630 5.13 -8.56 9.44
C ARG A 630 5.40 -9.87 10.18
#